data_AF-D3RMS1-F1
#
_entry.id   AF-D3RMS1-F1
#
_cell.length_a   1.000
_cell.length_b   1.000
_cell.length_c   1.000
_cell.angle_alpha   90.00
_cell.angle_beta   90.00
_cell.angle_gamma   90.00
#
_symmetry.space_group_name_H-M   'P 1'
#
loop_
_entity.id
_entity.type
_entity.pdbx_description
1 polymer ?
#
loop_
_entity_poly.entity_id
_entity_poly.type
_entity_poly.pdbx_seq_one_letter_code
_entity_poly.pdbx_strand_id
1 'polypeptide(L)'
;MQRTADTQTSRTLPLKDRPRPWWTLLAGPLLIGGLLALPAVMARSALDAETQALLVEAATAAADLDAYHSRCRGDGSGRRTENLNKLIVGKLRTTLLTVQDDFFPERNYRRVQARLENDFVERLQAAGGCQGAKDSPLPEALRQRYETAIEAIRRLP
;
A
#
# COMPACT_ATOMS: atom_id res chain seq x y z
N MET A 1 -0.61 -56.13 16.40
CA MET A 1 -1.82 -55.39 15.98
C MET A 1 -1.37 -54.38 14.93
N GLN A 2 -1.31 -54.75 13.65
CA GLN A 2 -2.34 -54.57 12.61
C GLN A 2 -2.60 -53.10 12.21
N ARG A 3 -2.46 -52.86 10.89
CA ARG A 3 -2.69 -51.67 10.04
C ARG A 3 -4.06 -51.01 10.34
N THR A 4 -4.31 -49.73 10.09
CA THR A 4 -4.50 -49.10 8.76
C THR A 4 -4.51 -47.55 8.88
N ALA A 5 -3.64 -46.86 8.15
CA ALA A 5 -3.96 -45.84 7.14
C ALA A 5 -5.46 -45.56 6.90
N ASP A 6 -5.88 -44.29 7.08
CA ASP A 6 -7.07 -43.73 6.43
C ASP A 6 -6.79 -42.29 5.97
N THR A 7 -6.60 -42.06 4.66
CA THR A 7 -7.61 -41.83 3.59
C THR A 7 -7.94 -40.34 3.44
N GLN A 8 -7.13 -39.70 2.59
CA GLN A 8 -7.26 -38.35 2.08
C GLN A 8 -8.46 -38.26 1.13
N THR A 9 -9.55 -37.60 1.54
CA THR A 9 -10.73 -37.41 0.68
C THR A 9 -10.68 -36.02 0.05
N SER A 10 -10.02 -35.94 -1.10
CA SER A 10 -10.10 -34.79 -2.02
C SER A 10 -11.48 -34.76 -2.67
N ARG A 11 -12.32 -33.76 -2.32
CA ARG A 11 -13.56 -33.48 -3.05
C ARG A 11 -13.25 -32.63 -4.27
N THR A 12 -13.10 -33.30 -5.41
CA THR A 12 -13.17 -32.71 -6.75
C THR A 12 -14.59 -32.21 -7.02
N LEU A 13 -14.76 -30.90 -7.20
CA LEU A 13 -16.00 -30.31 -7.71
C LEU A 13 -16.06 -30.48 -9.25
N PRO A 14 -17.22 -30.84 -9.82
CA PRO A 14 -17.36 -31.05 -11.25
C PRO A 14 -17.35 -29.72 -12.02
N LEU A 15 -16.49 -29.64 -13.04
CA LEU A 15 -16.53 -28.62 -14.08
C LEU A 15 -17.87 -28.72 -14.82
N LYS A 16 -18.65 -27.64 -14.79
CA LYS A 16 -19.91 -27.52 -15.53
C LYS A 16 -19.63 -26.91 -16.90
N ASP A 17 -19.50 -27.78 -17.89
CA ASP A 17 -19.51 -27.41 -19.31
C ASP A 17 -20.81 -26.67 -19.65
N ARG A 18 -20.70 -25.50 -20.27
CA ARG A 18 -21.81 -24.81 -20.93
C ARG A 18 -21.56 -24.75 -22.44
N PRO A 19 -22.52 -25.20 -23.27
CA PRO A 19 -22.42 -25.14 -24.71
C PRO A 19 -22.65 -23.72 -25.25
N ARG A 20 -21.88 -23.39 -26.30
CA ARG A 20 -21.98 -22.19 -27.15
C ARG A 20 -23.20 -22.23 -28.08
N PRO A 21 -23.72 -21.05 -28.45
CA PRO A 21 -24.19 -20.84 -29.83
C PRO A 21 -23.70 -19.50 -30.42
N TRP A 22 -22.87 -19.45 -31.48
CA TRP A 22 -23.12 -19.67 -32.93
C TRP A 22 -23.91 -18.57 -33.67
N TRP A 23 -23.93 -17.30 -33.24
CA TRP A 23 -24.53 -16.21 -34.03
C TRP A 23 -23.45 -15.27 -34.57
N THR A 24 -22.75 -15.76 -35.59
CA THR A 24 -21.98 -14.95 -36.53
C THR A 24 -22.89 -14.47 -37.67
N LEU A 25 -22.57 -13.26 -38.16
CA LEU A 25 -22.96 -12.64 -39.43
C LEU A 25 -24.26 -11.83 -39.44
N LEU A 26 -24.11 -10.51 -39.32
CA LEU A 26 -24.65 -9.58 -40.31
C LEU A 26 -23.67 -8.41 -40.49
N ALA A 27 -23.28 -8.23 -41.75
CA ALA A 27 -22.44 -7.19 -42.27
C ALA A 27 -23.22 -5.88 -42.43
N GLY A 28 -22.53 -4.75 -42.28
CA GLY A 28 -23.03 -3.43 -42.65
C GLY A 28 -21.99 -2.35 -42.38
N PRO A 29 -21.21 -1.91 -43.39
CA PRO A 29 -20.31 -0.78 -43.24
C PRO A 29 -21.09 0.51 -43.53
N LEU A 30 -21.16 1.43 -42.57
CA LEU A 30 -21.57 2.80 -42.85
C LEU A 30 -20.63 3.78 -42.18
N LEU A 31 -19.84 4.42 -43.03
CA LEU A 31 -18.94 5.54 -42.77
C LEU A 31 -19.74 6.77 -42.29
N ILE A 32 -19.58 7.12 -41.02
CA ILE A 32 -19.76 8.45 -40.42
C ILE A 32 -18.57 8.55 -39.44
N GLY A 33 -17.51 9.32 -39.66
CA GLY A 33 -17.49 10.73 -39.98
C GLY A 33 -17.41 11.53 -38.67
N GLY A 34 -16.20 11.89 -38.22
CA GLY A 34 -16.02 12.95 -37.22
C GLY A 34 -15.20 12.58 -35.98
N LEU A 35 -13.92 12.98 -36.02
CA LEU A 35 -13.03 13.30 -34.90
C LEU A 35 -13.07 12.39 -33.65
N LEU A 36 -12.15 11.42 -33.66
CA LEU A 36 -11.47 10.92 -32.48
C LEU A 36 -10.73 12.07 -31.78
N ALA A 37 -11.42 12.81 -30.92
CA ALA A 37 -10.77 13.60 -29.89
C ALA A 37 -11.11 12.97 -28.54
N LEU A 38 -10.07 12.76 -27.72
CA LEU A 38 -10.01 12.26 -26.34
C LEU A 38 -9.44 10.83 -26.25
N PRO A 39 -8.38 10.66 -25.45
CA PRO A 39 -8.39 11.07 -24.07
C PRO A 39 -7.48 12.26 -23.81
N ALA A 40 -7.99 13.23 -23.06
CA ALA A 40 -7.12 14.03 -22.21
C ALA A 40 -6.29 13.02 -21.41
N VAL A 41 -5.00 12.93 -21.72
CA VAL A 41 -4.02 12.47 -20.74
C VAL A 41 -4.21 13.43 -19.59
N MET A 42 -4.98 13.01 -18.59
CA MET A 42 -5.04 13.67 -17.31
C MET A 42 -3.59 13.70 -16.86
N ALA A 43 -2.98 14.88 -16.97
CA ALA A 43 -1.74 15.15 -16.28
C ALA A 43 -1.99 14.65 -14.86
N ARG A 44 -1.25 13.60 -14.44
CA ARG A 44 -1.05 13.34 -13.01
C ARG A 44 -0.85 14.72 -12.43
N SER A 45 -1.71 15.15 -11.51
CA SER A 45 -1.49 16.37 -10.76
C SER A 45 -0.05 16.27 -10.31
N ALA A 46 0.84 17.01 -10.96
CA ALA A 46 2.27 16.82 -10.81
C ALA A 46 2.54 17.50 -9.48
N LEU A 47 2.29 16.75 -8.40
CA LEU A 47 2.58 17.18 -7.05
C LEU A 47 4.00 17.70 -7.11
N ASP A 48 4.21 18.92 -6.64
CA ASP A 48 5.54 19.50 -6.65
C ASP A 48 6.49 18.64 -5.80
N ALA A 49 7.78 18.85 -5.97
CA ALA A 49 8.80 18.04 -5.30
C ALA A 49 8.72 18.13 -3.76
N GLU A 50 8.28 19.27 -3.21
CA GLU A 50 8.12 19.45 -1.77
C GLU A 50 6.95 18.60 -1.26
N THR A 51 5.81 18.63 -1.93
CA THR A 51 4.66 17.78 -1.61
C THR A 51 5.01 16.29 -1.72
N GLN A 52 5.76 15.88 -2.74
CA GLN A 52 6.24 14.50 -2.87
C GLN A 52 7.13 14.09 -1.70
N ALA A 53 8.06 14.95 -1.29
CA ALA A 53 8.95 14.69 -0.16
C ALA A 53 8.16 14.55 1.16
N LEU A 54 7.16 15.41 1.39
CA LEU A 54 6.27 15.32 2.55
C LEU A 54 5.50 13.99 2.57
N LEU A 55 5.05 13.51 1.41
CA LEU A 55 4.34 12.23 1.31
C LEU A 55 5.26 11.03 1.59
N VAL A 56 6.50 11.07 1.11
CA VAL A 56 7.51 10.04 1.41
C VAL A 56 7.82 10.01 2.92
N GLU A 57 7.99 11.18 3.53
CA GLU A 57 8.23 11.30 4.97
C GLU A 57 7.04 10.80 5.79
N ALA A 58 5.82 11.21 5.44
CA ALA A 58 4.61 10.74 6.12
C ALA A 58 4.43 9.22 6.00
N ALA A 59 4.67 8.65 4.81
CA ALA A 59 4.61 7.21 4.60
C ALA A 59 5.64 6.46 5.45
N THR A 60 6.86 6.99 5.53
CA THR A 60 7.95 6.42 6.34
C THR A 60 7.62 6.49 7.83
N ALA A 61 7.19 7.64 8.33
CA ALA A 61 6.85 7.83 9.74
C ALA A 61 5.65 6.97 10.18
N ALA A 62 4.64 6.83 9.30
CA ALA A 62 3.50 5.96 9.56
C ALA A 62 3.90 4.48 9.62
N ALA A 63 4.73 4.02 8.67
CA ALA A 63 5.23 2.66 8.64
C ALA A 63 6.09 2.33 9.87
N ASP A 64 7.00 3.22 10.26
CA ASP A 64 7.85 3.03 11.45
C ASP A 64 7.03 2.89 12.73
N LEU A 65 6.03 3.76 12.90
CA LEU A 65 5.20 3.73 14.10
C LEU A 65 4.29 2.50 14.14
N ASP A 66 3.68 2.11 13.00
CA ASP A 66 2.92 0.86 12.90
C ASP A 66 3.83 -0.37 13.16
N ALA A 67 5.07 -0.37 12.66
CA ALA A 67 6.03 -1.44 12.91
C ALA A 67 6.39 -1.58 14.39
N TYR A 68 6.61 -0.46 15.10
CA TYR A 68 6.80 -0.47 16.54
C TYR A 68 5.59 -1.03 17.30
N HIS A 69 4.39 -0.55 16.96
CA HIS A 69 3.16 -1.00 17.60
C HIS A 69 2.91 -2.50 17.36
N SER A 70 3.10 -2.98 16.14
CA SER A 70 2.96 -4.40 15.80
C SER A 70 3.94 -5.26 16.59
N ARG A 71 5.23 -4.92 16.56
CA ARG A 71 6.30 -5.76 17.14
C ARG A 71 6.38 -5.69 18.65
N CYS A 72 6.25 -4.49 19.23
CA CYS A 72 6.54 -4.27 20.66
C CYS A 72 5.28 -4.11 21.53
N ARG A 73 4.10 -3.93 20.91
CA ARG A 73 2.80 -3.81 21.60
C ARG A 73 1.76 -4.84 21.14
N GLY A 74 2.03 -5.64 20.11
CA GLY A 74 1.09 -6.62 19.57
C GLY A 74 -0.08 -5.98 18.79
N ASP A 75 0.03 -4.71 18.40
CA ASP A 75 -0.99 -3.99 17.63
C ASP A 75 -0.65 -4.02 16.14
N GLY A 76 -1.11 -5.06 15.44
CA GLY A 76 -0.90 -5.25 14.00
C GLY A 76 -1.94 -4.56 13.10
N SER A 77 -2.69 -3.58 13.62
CA SER A 77 -3.81 -2.97 12.90
C SER A 77 -3.42 -2.08 11.72
N GLY A 78 -2.18 -1.60 11.65
CA GLY A 78 -1.74 -0.69 10.57
C GLY A 78 -2.47 0.66 10.57
N ARG A 79 -2.98 1.10 11.72
CA ARG A 79 -3.87 2.27 11.80
C ARG A 79 -3.22 3.55 11.29
N ARG A 80 -1.90 3.73 11.42
CA ARG A 80 -1.23 4.98 11.06
C ARG A 80 -1.11 5.09 9.55
N THR A 81 -0.70 4.01 8.88
CA THR A 81 -0.68 3.90 7.42
C THR A 81 -2.09 3.99 6.82
N GLU A 82 -3.09 3.36 7.43
CA GLU A 82 -4.50 3.47 7.00
C GLU A 82 -5.02 4.91 7.11
N ASN A 83 -4.78 5.58 8.25
CA ASN A 83 -5.19 6.97 8.47
C ASN A 83 -4.50 7.93 7.50
N LEU A 84 -3.21 7.73 7.22
CA LEU A 84 -2.48 8.48 6.21
C LEU A 84 -3.13 8.29 4.83
N ASN A 85 -3.41 7.05 4.43
CA ASN A 85 -4.04 6.77 3.15
C ASN A 85 -5.39 7.47 3.01
N LYS A 86 -6.24 7.42 4.04
CA LYS A 86 -7.52 8.14 4.07
C LYS A 86 -7.34 9.65 3.88
N LEU A 87 -6.36 10.24 4.57
CA LEU A 87 -6.06 11.67 4.47
C LEU A 87 -5.65 12.06 3.03
N ILE A 88 -4.68 11.36 2.44
CA ILE A 88 -4.14 11.72 1.12
C ILE A 88 -5.10 11.38 -0.04
N VAL A 89 -5.95 10.36 0.11
CA VAL A 89 -7.04 10.09 -0.83
C VAL A 89 -8.05 11.23 -0.81
N GLY A 90 -8.45 11.68 0.38
CA GLY A 90 -9.40 12.79 0.54
C GLY A 90 -8.84 14.11 0.01
N LYS A 91 -7.57 14.39 0.29
CA LYS A 91 -6.96 15.70 0.05
C LYS A 91 -6.29 15.84 -1.32
N LEU A 92 -5.45 14.89 -1.69
CA LEU A 92 -4.58 14.98 -2.86
C LEU A 92 -5.02 14.05 -3.99
N ARG A 93 -6.13 13.31 -3.81
CA ARG A 93 -6.65 12.34 -4.77
C ARG A 93 -5.61 11.29 -5.19
N THR A 94 -4.70 10.96 -4.29
CA THR A 94 -3.66 9.93 -4.47
C THR A 94 -3.76 8.86 -3.40
N THR A 95 -3.07 7.73 -3.57
CA THR A 95 -3.07 6.63 -2.60
C THR A 95 -1.67 6.41 -2.03
N LEU A 96 -1.58 5.77 -0.86
CA LEU A 96 -0.30 5.39 -0.27
C LEU A 96 0.47 4.44 -1.18
N LEU A 97 -0.24 3.57 -1.91
CA LEU A 97 0.36 2.68 -2.91
C LEU A 97 1.01 3.49 -4.04
N THR A 98 0.31 4.50 -4.58
CA THR A 98 0.86 5.42 -5.58
C THR A 98 2.07 6.16 -5.06
N VAL A 99 2.05 6.64 -3.81
CA VAL A 99 3.22 7.28 -3.18
C VAL A 99 4.41 6.33 -3.16
N GLN A 100 4.22 5.07 -2.75
CA GLN A 100 5.29 4.06 -2.69
C GLN A 100 5.80 3.65 -4.08
N ASP A 101 4.95 3.61 -5.10
CA ASP A 101 5.36 3.27 -6.47
C ASP A 101 6.00 4.46 -7.23
N ASP A 102 5.54 5.69 -6.97
CA ASP A 102 5.90 6.85 -7.80
C ASP A 102 6.88 7.81 -7.14
N PHE A 103 6.99 7.88 -5.80
CA PHE A 103 7.80 8.91 -5.13
C PHE A 103 8.99 8.36 -4.36
N PHE A 104 9.00 7.08 -4.04
CA PHE A 104 10.17 6.41 -3.48
C PHE A 104 11.21 6.06 -4.56
N PRO A 105 12.51 5.99 -4.23
CA PRO A 105 13.56 5.68 -5.19
C PRO A 105 13.45 4.28 -5.79
N GLU A 106 12.86 3.31 -5.07
CA GLU A 106 12.71 1.93 -5.52
C GLU A 106 11.65 1.75 -6.60
N ARG A 107 10.74 2.73 -6.75
CA ARG A 107 9.63 2.73 -7.71
C ARG A 107 8.78 1.44 -7.69
N ASN A 108 8.68 0.82 -6.52
CA ASN A 108 8.01 -0.45 -6.33
C ASN A 108 7.63 -0.61 -4.86
N TYR A 109 6.32 -0.61 -4.58
CA TYR A 109 5.82 -0.62 -3.21
C TYR A 109 6.30 -1.81 -2.38
N ARG A 110 6.48 -2.98 -2.99
CA ARG A 110 6.95 -4.17 -2.27
C ARG A 110 8.39 -3.99 -1.80
N ARG A 111 9.24 -3.41 -2.65
CA ARG A 111 10.62 -3.08 -2.30
C ARG A 111 10.68 -1.99 -1.23
N VAL A 112 9.82 -0.97 -1.34
CA VAL A 112 9.70 0.09 -0.33
C VAL A 112 9.32 -0.49 1.02
N GLN A 113 8.26 -1.33 1.10
CA GLN A 113 7.84 -1.94 2.36
C GLN A 113 8.93 -2.83 2.97
N ALA A 114 9.60 -3.64 2.14
CA ALA A 114 10.70 -4.47 2.60
C ALA A 114 11.86 -3.62 3.16
N ARG A 115 12.24 -2.54 2.49
CA ARG A 115 13.28 -1.62 2.99
C ARG A 115 12.85 -0.97 4.30
N LEU A 116 11.66 -0.38 4.35
CA LEU A 116 11.16 0.30 5.56
C LEU A 116 11.11 -0.64 6.77
N GLU A 117 10.69 -1.89 6.56
CA GLU A 117 10.71 -2.90 7.63
C GLU A 117 12.14 -3.23 8.07
N ASN A 118 13.07 -3.44 7.13
CA ASN A 118 14.47 -3.70 7.46
C ASN A 118 15.12 -2.52 8.21
N ASP A 119 14.95 -1.29 7.72
CA ASP A 119 15.46 -0.06 8.34
C ASP A 119 14.90 0.14 9.76
N PHE A 120 13.64 -0.24 9.98
CA PHE A 120 13.04 -0.23 11.33
C PHE A 120 13.64 -1.32 12.23
N VAL A 121 13.78 -2.55 11.72
CA VAL A 121 14.36 -3.67 12.48
C VAL A 121 15.80 -3.37 12.90
N GLU A 122 16.60 -2.79 12.02
CA GLU A 122 17.97 -2.37 12.33
C GLU A 122 18.00 -1.35 13.48
N ARG A 123 17.19 -0.28 13.39
CA ARG A 123 17.07 0.71 14.47
C ARG A 123 16.57 0.09 15.77
N LEU A 124 15.61 -0.84 15.70
CA LEU A 124 15.09 -1.54 16.87
C LEU A 124 16.18 -2.42 17.52
N GLN A 125 17.00 -3.12 16.73
CA GLN A 125 18.12 -3.89 17.24
C GLN A 125 19.19 -3.00 17.88
N ALA A 126 19.53 -1.89 17.23
CA ALA A 126 20.45 -0.89 17.78
C ALA A 126 19.95 -0.29 19.11
N ALA A 127 18.64 -0.21 19.30
CA ALA A 127 18.02 0.21 20.55
C ALA A 127 17.93 -0.90 21.62
N GLY A 128 18.48 -2.10 21.40
CA GLY A 128 18.39 -3.22 22.35
C GLY A 128 17.07 -4.01 22.26
N GLY A 129 16.45 -4.04 21.09
CA GLY A 129 15.18 -4.73 20.85
C GLY A 129 14.00 -4.00 21.47
N CYS A 130 12.86 -4.69 21.63
CA CYS A 130 11.64 -4.07 22.16
C CYS A 130 11.77 -3.58 23.61
N GLN A 131 12.60 -4.20 24.44
CA GLN A 131 12.82 -3.74 25.81
C GLN A 131 13.60 -2.43 25.80
N GLY A 132 14.76 -2.40 25.16
CA GLY A 132 15.55 -1.17 25.11
C GLY A 132 14.84 -0.03 24.35
N ALA A 133 14.03 -0.34 23.34
CA ALA A 133 13.15 0.65 22.72
C ALA A 133 12.16 1.27 23.72
N LYS A 134 11.51 0.46 24.57
CA LYS A 134 10.55 0.96 25.58
C LYS A 134 11.21 1.83 26.64
N ASP A 135 12.46 1.53 26.98
CA ASP A 135 13.25 2.26 27.98
C ASP A 135 13.97 3.48 27.38
N SER A 136 13.79 3.73 26.08
CA SER A 136 14.42 4.83 25.34
C SER A 136 13.40 5.90 24.90
N PRO A 137 13.87 7.04 24.38
CA PRO A 137 13.01 8.04 23.74
C PRO A 137 12.36 7.59 22.41
N LEU A 138 12.74 6.44 21.86
CA LEU A 138 12.32 5.99 20.52
C LEU A 138 10.79 6.02 20.31
N PRO A 139 9.93 5.48 21.20
CA PRO A 139 8.49 5.44 20.97
C PRO A 139 7.89 6.83 20.83
N GLU A 140 8.37 7.76 21.67
CA GLU A 140 7.93 9.14 21.64
C GLU A 140 8.45 9.87 20.39
N ALA A 141 9.69 9.64 19.99
CA ALA A 141 10.26 10.19 18.76
C ALA A 141 9.49 9.72 17.51
N LEU A 142 9.12 8.44 17.44
CA LEU A 142 8.30 7.89 16.35
C LEU A 142 6.91 8.54 16.30
N ARG A 143 6.28 8.71 17.47
CA ARG A 143 4.99 9.39 17.60
C ARG A 143 5.06 10.84 17.12
N GLN A 144 6.02 11.60 17.62
CA GLN A 144 6.20 13.01 17.24
C GLN A 144 6.49 13.18 15.75
N ARG A 145 7.33 12.31 15.18
CA ARG A 145 7.65 12.31 13.74
C ARG A 145 6.39 12.08 12.90
N TYR A 146 5.57 11.09 13.27
CA TYR A 146 4.30 10.81 12.61
C TYR A 146 3.32 11.99 12.72
N GLU A 147 3.11 12.52 13.93
CA GLU A 147 2.19 13.64 14.16
C GLU A 147 2.61 14.88 13.37
N THR A 148 3.91 15.19 13.35
CA THR A 148 4.48 16.30 12.58
C THR A 148 4.23 16.11 11.08
N ALA A 149 4.49 14.92 10.54
CA ALA A 149 4.31 14.64 9.12
C ALA A 149 2.83 14.71 8.70
N ILE A 150 1.92 14.16 9.53
CA ILE A 150 0.47 14.24 9.26
C ILE A 150 -0.01 15.69 9.29
N GLU A 151 0.46 16.48 10.24
CA GLU A 151 0.10 17.88 10.36
C GLU A 151 0.60 18.71 9.16
N ALA A 152 1.82 18.42 8.66
CA ALA A 152 2.31 19.02 7.42
C ALA A 152 1.40 18.71 6.22
N ILE A 153 1.00 17.44 6.06
CA ILE A 153 0.04 17.04 5.01
C ILE A 153 -1.32 17.75 5.18
N ARG A 154 -1.80 17.93 6.42
CA ARG A 154 -3.06 18.65 6.69
C ARG A 154 -3.01 20.13 6.33
N ARG A 155 -1.84 20.75 6.32
CA ARG A 155 -1.66 22.17 5.97
C ARG A 155 -1.47 22.46 4.49
N LEU A 156 -1.25 21.43 3.65
CA LEU A 156 -1.24 21.60 2.20
C LEU A 156 -2.53 22.30 1.71
N PRO A 157 -2.50 22.99 0.56
CA PRO A 157 -3.72 23.56 -0.01
C PRO A 157 -4.76 22.49 -0.39
#